data_AF-W1V6D3-F1
#
_entry.id   AF-W1V6D3-F1
#
_cell.length_a   1.000
_cell.length_b   1.000
_cell.length_c   1.000
_cell.angle_alpha   90.00
_cell.angle_beta   90.00
_cell.angle_gamma   90.00
#
_symmetry.space_group_name_H-M   'P 1'
#
loop_
_entity.id
_entity.type
_entity.pdbx_description
1 polymer ?
#
loop_
_entity_poly.entity_id
_entity_poly.type
_entity_poly.pdbx_seq_one_letter_code
_entity_poly.pdbx_strand_id
1 'polypeptide(L)' 'RRHGYLDLARQIEDELLALVASAGPCEYFTPDTGQRADSATVLFGWSAALAIDIAMRRSQEA' A
#
# COMPACT_ATOMS: atom_id res chain seq x y z
N ARG A 1 13.66 -3.50 -0.56
CA ARG A 1 14.28 -4.85 -0.61
C ARG A 1 15.47 -4.95 -1.55
N ARG A 2 15.30 -4.75 -2.88
CA ARG A 2 16.39 -4.93 -3.89
C ARG A 2 17.71 -4.20 -3.56
N HIS A 3 17.62 -3.03 -2.92
CA HIS A 3 18.77 -2.21 -2.55
C HIS A 3 19.32 -2.50 -1.14
N GLY A 4 18.97 -3.62 -0.51
CA GLY A 4 19.46 -4.01 0.82
C GLY A 4 18.75 -3.35 2.01
N TYR A 5 17.93 -2.31 1.79
CA TYR A 5 17.12 -1.69 2.84
C TYR A 5 15.90 -2.55 3.17
N LEU A 6 16.08 -3.56 4.04
CA LEU A 6 15.02 -4.50 4.41
C LEU A 6 14.03 -3.88 5.41
N ASP A 7 14.52 -3.20 6.44
CA ASP A 7 13.64 -2.63 7.47
C ASP A 7 12.79 -1.48 6.93
N LEU A 8 13.39 -0.59 6.14
CA LEU A 8 12.65 0.44 5.43
C LEU A 8 11.61 -0.14 4.47
N ALA A 9 11.92 -1.26 3.81
CA ALA A 9 10.96 -1.90 2.93
C ALA A 9 9.77 -2.49 3.71
N ARG A 10 10.02 -3.12 4.87
CA ARG A 10 8.94 -3.59 5.75
C ARG A 10 8.08 -2.44 6.24
N GLN A 11 8.71 -1.33 6.66
CA GLN A 11 8.00 -0.14 7.08
C GLN A 11 7.08 0.40 5.98
N ILE A 12 7.60 0.58 4.76
CA ILE A 12 6.80 1.07 3.63
C ILE A 12 5.66 0.10 3.29
N GLU A 13 5.90 -1.20 3.34
CA GLU A 13 4.88 -2.22 3.10
C GLU A 13 3.76 -2.15 4.16
N ASP A 14 4.11 -2.06 5.44
CA ASP A 14 3.14 -1.96 6.55
C ASP A 14 2.34 -0.65 6.49
N GLU A 15 2.99 0.48 6.21
CA GLU A 15 2.34 1.78 6.02
C GLU A 15 1.40 1.79 4.80
N LEU A 16 1.80 1.17 3.69
CA LEU A 16 0.95 1.03 2.50
C LEU A 16 -0.30 0.19 2.79
N LEU A 17 -0.15 -0.92 3.52
CA LEU A 17 -1.30 -1.75 3.89
C LEU A 17 -2.28 -0.99 4.79
N ALA A 18 -1.76 -0.22 5.77
CA ALA A 18 -2.60 0.64 6.60
C ALA A 18 -3.31 1.73 5.78
N LEU A 19 -2.61 2.33 4.82
CA LEU A 19 -3.15 3.34 3.91
C LEU A 19 -4.33 2.78 3.10
N VAL A 20 -4.13 1.65 2.42
CA VAL A 20 -5.17 0.99 1.62
C VAL A 20 -6.32 0.48 2.49
N ALA A 21 -6.06 0.00 3.71
CA ALA A 21 -7.11 -0.40 4.65
C ALA A 21 -7.99 0.78 5.07
N SER A 22 -7.42 1.98 5.19
CA SER A 22 -8.15 3.18 5.62
C SER A 22 -8.98 3.83 4.51
N ALA A 23 -8.42 3.93 3.30
CA ALA A 23 -9.00 4.70 2.20
C ALA A 23 -9.54 3.83 1.05
N GLY A 24 -9.28 2.52 1.09
CA GLY A 24 -9.56 1.59 0.01
C GLY A 24 -8.51 1.65 -1.11
N PRO A 25 -8.56 0.69 -2.07
CA PRO A 25 -7.66 0.70 -3.22
C PRO A 25 -8.08 1.78 -4.22
N CYS A 26 -7.24 2.81 -4.37
CA CYS A 26 -7.38 3.85 -5.38
C CYS A 26 -6.07 4.05 -6.15
N GLU A 27 -6.16 4.82 -7.24
CA GLU A 27 -5.02 5.06 -8.13
C GLU A 27 -3.87 5.82 -7.45
N TYR A 28 -4.19 6.81 -6.61
CA TYR A 28 -3.21 7.57 -5.82
C TYR A 28 -3.86 8.21 -4.59
N PHE A 29 -3.02 8.62 -3.66
CA PHE A 29 -3.39 9.25 -2.38
C PHE A 29 -2.75 10.64 -2.27
N THR A 30 -3.38 11.53 -1.51
CA THR A 30 -2.83 12.85 -1.22
C THR A 30 -1.67 12.69 -0.21
N PRO A 31 -0.45 13.18 -0.51
CA PRO A 31 0.75 12.80 0.25
C PRO A 31 0.80 13.34 1.69
N ASP A 32 0.07 14.40 1.98
CA ASP A 32 0.00 15.07 3.28
C ASP A 32 -1.00 14.39 4.22
N THR A 33 -2.10 13.87 3.69
CA THR A 33 -3.22 13.32 4.48
C THR A 33 -3.37 11.81 4.37
N GLY A 34 -2.77 11.17 3.35
CA GLY A 34 -3.00 9.77 3.03
C GLY A 34 -4.44 9.46 2.58
N GLN A 35 -5.29 10.47 2.41
CA GLN A 35 -6.64 10.27 1.94
C GLN A 35 -6.65 9.99 0.43
N ARG A 36 -7.70 9.32 -0.05
CA ARG A 36 -7.97 9.24 -1.48
C ARG A 36 -8.09 10.66 -2.04
N ALA A 37 -7.34 10.97 -3.09
CA ALA A 37 -7.51 12.23 -3.80
C ALA A 37 -8.85 12.27 -4.55
N ASP A 38 -9.49 13.44 -4.63
CA ASP A 38 -10.84 13.56 -5.22
C ASP A 38 -10.92 13.04 -6.66
N SER A 39 -9.87 13.29 -7.44
CA SER A 39 -9.72 12.86 -8.83
C SER A 39 -9.24 11.41 -9.02
N ALA A 40 -8.86 10.71 -7.94
CA ALA A 40 -8.36 9.35 -8.04
C ALA A 40 -9.48 8.35 -8.33
N THR A 41 -9.22 7.46 -9.29
CA THR A 41 -10.06 6.31 -9.59
C THR A 41 -10.21 5.42 -8.36
N VAL A 42 -11.45 5.08 -7.99
CA VAL A 42 -11.79 4.15 -6.89
C VAL A 42 -11.81 2.70 -7.39
N LEU A 43 -11.68 1.74 -6.47
CA LEU A 43 -11.65 0.30 -6.78
C LEU A 43 -10.58 -0.03 -7.83
N PHE A 44 -9.42 0.64 -7.72
CA PHE A 44 -8.36 0.54 -8.72
C PHE A 44 -7.66 -0.81 -8.61
N GLY A 45 -7.87 -1.67 -9.61
CA GLY A 45 -7.48 -3.08 -9.56
C GLY A 45 -5.99 -3.32 -9.34
N TRP A 46 -5.11 -2.44 -9.86
CA TRP A 46 -3.66 -2.57 -9.67
C TRP A 46 -3.26 -2.33 -8.21
N SER A 47 -3.79 -1.29 -7.58
CA SER A 47 -3.54 -1.03 -6.16
C SER A 47 -4.07 -2.17 -5.29
N ALA A 48 -5.24 -2.72 -5.61
CA ALA A 48 -5.79 -3.89 -4.92
C ALA A 48 -4.86 -5.12 -5.06
N ALA A 49 -4.40 -5.43 -6.27
CA ALA A 49 -3.52 -6.57 -6.52
C ALA A 49 -2.18 -6.43 -5.78
N LEU A 50 -1.58 -5.24 -5.80
CA LEU A 50 -0.33 -4.97 -5.09
C LEU A 50 -0.49 -5.07 -3.57
N ALA A 51 -1.58 -4.54 -3.02
CA ALA A 51 -1.87 -4.65 -1.59
C ALA A 51 -2.05 -6.12 -1.16
N ILE A 52 -2.74 -6.94 -1.96
CA ILE A 52 -2.90 -8.37 -1.69
C ILE A 52 -1.55 -9.10 -1.74
N ASP A 53 -0.75 -8.86 -2.77
CA ASP A 53 0.59 -9.48 -2.92
C ASP A 53 1.50 -9.13 -1.73
N ILE A 54 1.51 -7.87 -1.30
CA ILE A 54 2.25 -7.45 -0.11
C ILE A 54 1.69 -8.10 1.15
N ALA A 55 0.37 -8.09 1.36
CA ALA A 55 -0.24 -8.71 2.53
C ALA A 55 0.07 -10.22 2.63
N MET A 56 0.03 -10.94 1.51
CA MET A 56 0.40 -12.35 1.45
C MET A 56 1.88 -12.58 1.78
N ARG A 57 2.78 -11.71 1.32
CA ARG A 57 4.20 -11.81 1.67
C ARG A 57 4.43 -11.55 3.15
N ARG A 58 3.76 -10.53 3.71
CA ARG A 58 3.88 -10.19 5.14
C ARG A 58 3.33 -11.29 6.05
N SER A 59 2.26 -11.98 5.64
CA SER A 59 1.70 -13.10 6.42
C SER A 59 2.59 -14.35 6.45
N GLN A 60 3.50 -14.49 5.50
CA GLN A 60 4.48 -15.59 5.46
C GLN A 60 5.77 -15.28 6.24
N GLU A 61 6.00 -14.02 6.60
CA GLU A 61 7.17 -13.57 7.37
C GLU A 61 6.91 -13.52 8.90
N ALA A 62 5.65 -13.65 9.32
CA ALA A 62 5.20 -13.65 10.72
C ALA A 62 5.14 -15.08 11.28
#